data_AF-A0A7X0PC78-F1
#
_entry.id   AF-A0A7X0PC78-F1
#
_cell.length_a   1.000
_cell.length_b   1.000
_cell.length_c   1.000
_cell.angle_alpha   90.00
_cell.angle_beta   90.00
_cell.angle_gamma   90.00
#
_symmetry.space_group_name_H-M   'P 1'
#
loop_
_entity.id
_entity.type
_entity.pdbx_description
1 polymer ?
#
loop_
_entity_poly.entity_id
_entity_poly.type
_entity_poly.pdbx_seq_one_letter_code
_entity_poly.pdbx_strand_id
1 'polypeptide(L)'
;MPDHQDIPEPINEARLWSDERWMARVIKNEDDDGWAVSMTLHGEAEPALVGPWTMGRDKKNPKPLDVSAFNTLVKTASEVLRRHEQQLYAQLNKNVRITTSQGQRLRVALAIVPDEEGATATLRAEDELGEEIARVPVSPSFKLTVASATAWAEAGFEKPR
;
A
#
# COMPACT_ATOMS: atom_id res chain seq x y z
N MET A 1 3.62 13.92 -34.64
CA MET A 1 3.61 14.89 -33.53
C MET A 1 3.86 14.06 -32.28
N PRO A 2 5.00 14.17 -31.59
CA PRO A 2 5.14 13.50 -30.31
C PRO A 2 4.42 14.36 -29.27
N ASP A 3 3.42 13.76 -28.61
CA ASP A 3 2.74 14.31 -27.44
C ASP A 3 3.79 14.75 -26.42
N HIS A 4 3.75 16.05 -26.10
CA HIS A 4 4.57 16.67 -25.06
C HIS A 4 4.31 15.87 -23.78
N GLN A 5 5.34 15.18 -23.28
CA GLN A 5 5.31 14.71 -21.91
C GLN A 5 5.04 15.95 -21.06
N ASP A 6 3.84 16.00 -20.46
CA ASP A 6 3.38 17.04 -19.56
C ASP A 6 4.29 17.00 -18.32
N ILE A 7 5.48 17.57 -18.46
CA ILE A 7 6.36 17.86 -17.32
C ILE A 7 5.61 18.98 -16.60
N PRO A 8 5.05 18.72 -15.40
CA PRO A 8 4.23 19.71 -14.72
C PRO A 8 5.14 20.90 -14.37
N GLU A 9 4.80 22.08 -14.88
CA GLU A 9 5.51 23.30 -14.53
C GLU A 9 5.43 23.51 -13.01
N PRO A 10 6.50 23.97 -12.35
CA PRO A 10 6.49 24.18 -10.90
C PRO A 10 5.51 25.31 -10.53
N ILE A 11 4.33 24.93 -10.03
CA ILE A 11 3.29 25.86 -9.58
C ILE A 11 3.58 26.23 -8.13
N ASN A 12 3.57 27.53 -7.82
CA ASN A 12 3.79 28.05 -6.47
C ASN A 12 2.68 29.04 -6.10
N GLU A 13 1.44 28.56 -6.00
CA GLU A 13 0.27 29.38 -5.66
C GLU A 13 -0.15 29.18 -4.20
N ALA A 14 -0.87 30.16 -3.62
CA ALA A 14 -1.31 30.06 -2.23
C ALA A 14 -2.17 28.82 -1.90
N ARG A 15 -2.80 28.20 -2.93
CA ARG A 15 -3.69 27.02 -2.79
C ARG A 15 -3.26 25.82 -3.64
N LEU A 16 -2.24 25.96 -4.48
CA LEU A 16 -1.80 24.90 -5.37
C LEU A 16 -0.28 24.97 -5.49
N TRP A 17 0.40 23.91 -5.07
CA TRP A 17 1.82 23.74 -5.32
C TRP A 17 2.03 22.51 -6.17
N SER A 18 2.90 22.60 -7.14
CA SER A 18 3.32 21.46 -7.95
C SER A 18 4.83 21.49 -8.06
N ASP A 19 5.44 20.32 -7.91
CA ASP A 19 6.87 20.09 -8.06
C ASP A 19 7.07 18.98 -9.11
N GLU A 20 8.30 18.49 -9.32
CA GLU A 20 8.57 17.48 -10.36
C GLU A 20 7.90 16.12 -10.07
N ARG A 21 7.57 15.84 -8.80
CA ARG A 21 7.03 14.55 -8.36
C ARG A 21 5.67 14.63 -7.66
N TRP A 22 5.35 15.77 -7.07
CA TRP A 22 4.19 15.91 -6.19
C TRP A 22 3.39 17.16 -6.50
N MET A 23 2.07 17.02 -6.44
CA MET A 23 1.11 18.13 -6.50
C MET A 23 0.32 18.21 -5.19
N ALA A 24 0.39 19.36 -4.52
CA ALA A 24 -0.39 19.69 -3.34
C ALA A 24 -1.48 20.69 -3.70
N ARG A 25 -2.75 20.29 -3.60
CA ARG A 25 -3.90 21.17 -3.83
C ARG A 25 -4.72 21.33 -2.56
N VAL A 26 -4.90 22.59 -2.14
CA VAL A 26 -5.79 22.95 -1.04
C VAL A 26 -7.22 23.06 -1.58
N ILE A 27 -8.06 22.13 -1.15
CA ILE A 27 -9.48 22.05 -1.50
C ILE A 27 -10.33 22.43 -0.29
N LYS A 28 -11.56 22.86 -0.53
CA LYS A 28 -12.52 23.03 0.55
C LYS A 28 -12.98 21.64 1.00
N ASN A 29 -12.97 21.38 2.31
CA ASN A 29 -13.54 20.14 2.82
C ASN A 29 -15.08 20.25 2.76
N GLU A 30 -15.75 19.25 2.21
CA GLU A 30 -17.22 19.22 2.16
C GLU A 30 -17.83 18.66 3.45
N ASP A 31 -17.08 17.85 4.20
CA ASP A 31 -17.52 17.24 5.47
C ASP A 31 -17.28 18.11 6.71
N ASP A 32 -16.36 19.07 6.64
CA ASP A 32 -16.02 19.98 7.74
C ASP A 32 -15.98 21.43 7.20
N ASP A 33 -16.35 22.42 8.02
CA ASP A 33 -16.27 23.85 7.69
C ASP A 33 -14.81 24.35 7.69
N GLY A 34 -13.98 23.71 6.87
CA GLY A 34 -12.53 23.83 6.85
C GLY A 34 -11.93 23.55 5.48
N TRP A 35 -10.61 23.53 5.43
CA TRP A 35 -9.86 23.23 4.22
C TRP A 35 -9.20 21.86 4.37
N ALA A 36 -8.98 21.19 3.26
CA ALA A 36 -8.19 19.99 3.17
C ALA A 36 -7.07 20.21 2.15
N VAL A 37 -5.96 19.52 2.32
CA VAL A 37 -4.89 19.46 1.34
C VAL A 37 -4.86 18.06 0.76
N SER A 38 -4.87 17.99 -0.56
CA SER A 38 -4.74 16.76 -1.34
C SER A 38 -3.35 16.72 -1.95
N MET A 39 -2.63 15.65 -1.66
CA MET A 39 -1.30 15.35 -2.16
C MET A 39 -1.44 14.25 -3.20
N THR A 40 -1.08 14.55 -4.43
CA THR A 40 -1.14 13.62 -5.57
C THR A 40 0.25 13.45 -6.14
N LEU A 41 0.66 12.21 -6.39
CA LEU A 41 1.91 11.91 -7.07
C LEU A 41 1.70 12.11 -8.57
N HIS A 42 2.66 12.73 -9.26
CA HIS A 42 2.58 12.85 -10.71
C HIS A 42 2.56 11.48 -11.37
N GLY A 43 1.53 11.22 -12.18
CA GLY A 43 1.28 9.93 -12.82
C GLY A 43 0.22 9.07 -12.11
N GLU A 44 -0.19 9.41 -10.88
CA GLU A 44 -1.30 8.74 -10.20
C GLU A 44 -2.63 9.47 -10.43
N ALA A 45 -3.70 8.70 -10.65
CA ALA A 45 -5.06 9.23 -10.80
C ALA A 45 -5.70 9.58 -9.45
N GLU A 46 -5.23 8.99 -8.35
CA GLU A 46 -5.77 9.17 -7.00
C GLU A 46 -4.78 9.91 -6.10
N PRO A 47 -5.26 10.76 -5.17
CA PRO A 47 -4.41 11.43 -4.21
C PRO A 47 -3.88 10.43 -3.18
N ALA A 48 -2.56 10.28 -3.14
CA ALA A 48 -1.84 9.49 -2.15
C ALA A 48 -2.15 9.87 -0.68
N LEU A 49 -2.50 11.14 -0.42
CA LEU A 49 -2.87 11.61 0.90
C LEU A 49 -3.86 12.77 0.80
N VAL A 50 -4.96 12.69 1.53
CA VAL A 50 -5.85 13.84 1.78
C VAL A 50 -5.93 14.06 3.28
N GLY A 51 -5.59 15.27 3.72
CA GLY A 51 -5.54 15.61 5.14
C GLY A 51 -6.16 16.98 5.43
N PRO A 52 -6.62 17.22 6.67
CA PRO A 52 -7.14 18.52 7.06
C PRO A 52 -6.05 19.59 6.94
N TRP A 53 -6.41 20.73 6.36
CA TRP A 53 -5.54 21.89 6.19
C TRP A 53 -5.96 23.04 7.08
N THR A 54 -4.98 23.72 7.66
CA THR A 54 -5.25 24.79 8.62
C THR A 54 -5.85 26.01 7.93
N MET A 55 -6.99 26.48 8.45
CA MET A 55 -7.53 27.79 8.11
C MET A 55 -6.53 28.89 8.49
N GLY A 56 -6.28 29.79 7.56
CA GLY A 56 -5.42 30.95 7.76
C GLY A 56 -5.99 31.89 8.82
N ARG A 57 -5.18 32.85 9.24
CA ARG A 57 -5.50 33.79 10.33
C ARG A 57 -6.80 34.57 10.13
N ASP A 58 -7.22 34.73 8.87
CA ASP A 58 -8.46 35.39 8.46
C ASP A 58 -9.73 34.57 8.77
N LYS A 59 -9.58 33.32 9.26
CA LYS A 59 -10.66 32.33 9.52
C LYS A 59 -11.57 32.01 8.32
N LYS A 60 -11.31 32.60 7.15
CA LYS A 60 -12.04 32.38 5.90
C LYS A 60 -11.15 31.79 4.79
N ASN A 61 -9.91 32.27 4.69
CA ASN A 61 -8.97 31.81 3.68
C ASN A 61 -8.05 30.72 4.25
N PRO A 62 -7.67 29.70 3.45
CA PRO A 62 -6.72 28.69 3.88
C PRO A 62 -5.37 29.35 4.18
N LYS A 63 -4.60 28.77 5.10
CA LYS A 63 -3.21 29.18 5.29
C LYS A 63 -2.49 28.99 3.95
N PRO A 64 -1.78 30.01 3.41
CA PRO A 64 -1.08 29.87 2.14
C PRO A 64 -0.10 28.71 2.25
N LEU A 65 -0.07 27.86 1.22
CA LEU A 65 0.92 26.82 1.13
C LEU A 65 2.29 27.47 0.92
N ASP A 66 3.27 27.04 1.71
CA ASP A 66 4.64 27.52 1.66
C ASP A 66 5.59 26.33 1.47
N VAL A 67 6.81 26.57 0.98
CA VAL A 67 7.84 25.56 0.72
C VAL A 67 8.00 24.59 1.89
N SER A 68 8.05 25.12 3.12
CA SER A 68 8.23 24.29 4.33
C SER A 68 7.04 23.35 4.57
N ALA A 69 5.83 23.85 4.33
CA ALA A 69 4.60 23.10 4.53
C ALA A 69 4.43 22.04 3.43
N PHE A 70 4.73 22.38 2.18
CA PHE A 70 4.76 21.46 1.05
C PHE A 70 5.75 20.32 1.27
N ASN A 71 6.99 20.62 1.64
CA ASN A 71 8.01 19.59 1.93
C ASN A 71 7.59 18.63 3.06
N THR A 72 6.85 19.13 4.06
CA THR A 72 6.33 18.29 5.13
C THR A 72 5.25 17.35 4.60
N LEU A 73 4.32 17.87 3.78
CA LEU A 73 3.27 17.07 3.16
C LEU A 73 3.84 16.01 2.20
N VAL A 74 4.86 16.35 1.41
CA VAL A 74 5.56 15.40 0.53
C VAL A 74 6.14 14.24 1.33
N LYS A 75 6.79 14.52 2.47
CA LYS A 75 7.32 13.47 3.36
C LYS A 75 6.20 12.60 3.92
N THR A 76 5.13 13.21 4.43
CA THR A 76 3.98 12.46 4.97
C THR A 76 3.30 11.62 3.89
N ALA A 77 3.05 12.17 2.71
CA ALA A 77 2.41 11.46 1.60
C ALA A 77 3.28 10.30 1.10
N SER A 78 4.59 10.50 0.99
CA SER A 78 5.54 9.42 0.66
C SER A 78 5.55 8.31 1.72
N GLU A 79 5.47 8.68 3.00
CA GLU A 79 5.39 7.72 4.11
C GLU A 79 4.04 6.99 4.14
N VAL A 80 2.94 7.66 3.79
CA VAL A 80 1.60 7.08 3.68
C VAL A 80 1.52 6.11 2.52
N LEU A 81 2.05 6.45 1.33
CA LEU A 81 2.17 5.50 0.21
C LEU A 81 2.96 4.27 0.64
N ARG A 82 4.16 4.47 1.19
CA ARG A 82 5.01 3.37 1.66
C ARG A 82 4.32 2.53 2.73
N ARG A 83 3.55 3.16 3.63
CA ARG A 83 2.78 2.47 4.67
C ARG A 83 1.56 1.75 4.10
N HIS A 84 0.91 2.30 3.09
CA HIS A 84 -0.22 1.69 2.41
C HIS A 84 0.24 0.44 1.66
N GLU A 85 1.38 0.52 0.96
CA GLU A 85 2.05 -0.63 0.37
C GLU A 85 2.42 -1.66 1.45
N GLN A 86 3.06 -1.25 2.55
CA GLN A 86 3.41 -2.15 3.66
C GLN A 86 2.19 -2.77 4.33
N GLN A 87 1.07 -2.06 4.46
CA GLN A 87 -0.19 -2.59 4.97
C GLN A 87 -0.83 -3.56 3.99
N LEU A 88 -0.72 -3.32 2.68
CA LEU A 88 -1.08 -4.30 1.67
C LEU A 88 -0.24 -5.56 1.88
N TYR A 89 1.09 -5.46 1.91
CA TYR A 89 1.99 -6.59 2.14
C TYR A 89 1.66 -7.35 3.43
N ALA A 90 1.40 -6.64 4.54
CA ALA A 90 1.09 -7.27 5.82
C ALA A 90 -0.29 -7.94 5.86
N GLN A 91 -1.29 -7.41 5.14
CA GLN A 91 -2.62 -8.02 5.04
C GLN A 91 -2.64 -9.23 4.09
N LEU A 92 -1.79 -9.17 3.05
CA LEU A 92 -1.62 -10.20 2.04
C LEU A 92 -0.79 -11.39 2.54
N ASN A 93 0.10 -11.17 3.52
CA ASN A 93 0.97 -12.19 4.09
C ASN A 93 0.34 -12.85 5.35
N LYS A 94 -0.43 -13.91 5.17
CA LYS A 94 -0.99 -14.72 6.28
C LYS A 94 -0.08 -15.89 6.61
N ASN A 95 0.09 -16.24 7.88
CA ASN A 95 0.73 -17.49 8.26
C ASN A 95 -0.09 -18.25 9.31
N VAL A 96 -0.09 -19.56 9.20
CA VAL A 96 -0.73 -20.49 10.12
C VAL A 96 0.30 -21.54 10.55
N ARG A 97 0.21 -21.97 11.81
CA ARG A 97 0.99 -23.10 12.30
C ARG A 97 0.06 -24.31 12.34
N ILE A 98 0.52 -25.41 11.78
CA ILE A 98 -0.19 -26.67 11.75
C ILE A 98 0.67 -27.76 12.39
N THR A 99 0.01 -28.81 12.87
CA THR A 99 0.68 -30.05 13.26
C THR A 99 0.21 -31.14 12.30
N THR A 100 1.13 -31.80 11.62
CA THR A 100 0.79 -32.92 10.72
C THR A 100 0.42 -34.16 11.51
N SER A 101 -0.22 -35.12 10.84
CA SER A 101 -0.54 -36.44 11.39
C SER A 101 0.71 -37.24 11.84
N GLN A 102 1.89 -36.85 11.35
CA GLN A 102 3.19 -37.40 11.78
C GLN A 102 3.77 -36.69 13.02
N GLY A 103 3.05 -35.72 13.58
CA GLY A 103 3.48 -34.94 14.75
C GLY A 103 4.44 -33.79 14.43
N GLN A 104 4.73 -33.52 13.16
CA GLN A 104 5.62 -32.42 12.76
C GLN A 104 4.87 -31.08 12.82
N ARG A 105 5.50 -30.08 13.41
CA ARG A 105 4.97 -28.71 13.46
C ARG A 105 5.51 -27.93 12.29
N LEU A 106 4.60 -27.50 11.42
CA LEU A 106 4.93 -26.75 10.22
C LEU A 106 4.29 -25.37 10.30
N ARG A 107 5.04 -24.36 9.89
CA ARG A 107 4.53 -23.02 9.66
C ARG A 107 4.27 -22.85 8.17
N VAL A 108 3.01 -22.68 7.81
CA VAL A 108 2.61 -22.37 6.44
C VAL A 108 2.36 -20.88 6.33
N ALA A 109 3.08 -20.20 5.45
CA ALA A 109 2.90 -18.80 5.12
C ALA A 109 2.39 -18.65 3.69
N LEU A 110 1.31 -17.90 3.51
CA LEU A 110 0.80 -17.43 2.24
C LEU A 110 1.28 -16.00 2.05
N ALA A 111 2.07 -15.76 1.03
CA ALA A 111 2.47 -14.43 0.60
C ALA A 111 1.75 -14.06 -0.69
N ILE A 112 1.06 -12.92 -0.71
CA ILE A 112 0.38 -12.43 -1.92
C ILE A 112 1.04 -11.10 -2.32
N VAL A 113 1.43 -10.98 -3.58
CA VAL A 113 2.10 -9.82 -4.16
C VAL A 113 1.22 -9.28 -5.29
N PRO A 114 0.67 -8.06 -5.17
CA PRO A 114 -0.03 -7.41 -6.28
C PRO A 114 1.00 -7.01 -7.34
N ASP A 115 0.75 -7.38 -8.59
CA ASP A 115 1.59 -7.04 -9.75
C ASP A 115 0.72 -6.38 -10.84
N GLU A 116 1.33 -5.73 -11.84
CA GLU A 116 0.61 -4.99 -12.90
C GLU A 116 -0.30 -5.88 -13.74
N GLU A 117 0.02 -7.16 -13.89
CA GLU A 117 -0.79 -8.14 -14.63
C GLU A 117 -1.79 -8.93 -13.75
N GLY A 118 -1.73 -8.76 -12.44
CA GLY A 118 -2.58 -9.43 -11.46
C GLY A 118 -1.86 -9.78 -10.16
N ALA A 119 -2.62 -10.14 -9.12
CA ALA A 119 -2.03 -10.57 -7.86
C ALA A 119 -1.46 -11.99 -7.97
N THR A 120 -0.20 -12.18 -7.58
CA THR A 120 0.43 -13.50 -7.45
C THR A 120 0.43 -13.94 -6.00
N ALA A 121 0.24 -15.23 -5.73
CA ALA A 121 0.32 -15.76 -4.38
C ALA A 121 1.25 -16.97 -4.31
N THR A 122 1.93 -17.11 -3.18
CA THR A 122 2.90 -18.17 -2.94
C THR A 122 2.70 -18.74 -1.54
N LEU A 123 2.51 -20.05 -1.45
CA LEU A 123 2.57 -20.78 -0.19
C LEU A 123 4.00 -21.23 0.08
N ARG A 124 4.43 -21.06 1.32
CA ARG A 124 5.71 -21.53 1.85
C ARG A 124 5.43 -22.37 3.09
N ALA A 125 6.01 -23.56 3.16
CA ALA A 125 6.05 -24.37 4.38
C ALA A 125 7.44 -24.27 4.99
N GLU A 126 7.48 -23.98 6.27
CA GLU A 126 8.69 -23.90 7.08
C GLU A 126 8.57 -24.90 8.24
N ASP A 127 9.66 -25.59 8.60
CA ASP A 127 9.70 -26.46 9.78
C ASP A 127 9.78 -25.65 11.09
N GLU A 128 9.80 -26.32 12.25
CA GLU A 128 9.94 -25.69 13.57
C GLU A 128 11.28 -24.94 13.72
N LEU A 129 12.29 -25.33 12.93
CA LEU A 129 13.59 -24.66 12.83
C LEU A 129 13.59 -23.44 11.89
N GLY A 130 12.47 -23.15 11.21
CA GLY A 130 12.37 -22.07 10.22
C GLY A 130 12.98 -22.42 8.85
N GLU A 131 13.27 -23.69 8.61
CA GLU A 131 13.79 -24.18 7.32
C GLU A 131 12.65 -24.33 6.31
N GLU A 132 12.77 -23.74 5.13
CA GLU A 132 11.80 -23.88 4.04
C GLU A 132 11.79 -25.32 3.52
N ILE A 133 10.72 -26.05 3.82
CA ILE A 133 10.52 -27.41 3.31
C ILE A 133 9.99 -27.36 1.87
N ALA A 134 9.07 -26.44 1.61
CA ALA A 134 8.43 -26.32 0.30
C ALA A 134 7.94 -24.91 0.00
N ARG A 135 7.89 -24.59 -1.29
CA ARG A 135 7.35 -23.33 -1.81
C ARG A 135 6.61 -23.60 -3.10
N VAL A 136 5.33 -23.23 -3.16
CA VAL A 136 4.50 -23.41 -4.35
C VAL A 136 3.70 -22.15 -4.67
N PRO A 137 3.60 -21.74 -5.94
CA PRO A 137 2.68 -20.67 -6.34
C PRO A 137 1.23 -21.16 -6.19
N VAL A 138 0.34 -20.32 -5.68
CA VAL A 138 -1.10 -20.60 -5.55
C VAL A 138 -1.92 -19.43 -6.10
N SER A 139 -3.23 -19.63 -6.19
CA SER A 139 -4.14 -18.54 -6.56
C SER A 139 -4.14 -17.43 -5.50
N PRO A 140 -4.18 -16.14 -5.88
CA PRO A 140 -4.36 -15.03 -4.93
C PRO A 140 -5.67 -15.10 -4.15
N SER A 141 -6.66 -15.84 -4.67
CA SER A 141 -7.92 -16.10 -3.97
C SER A 141 -7.83 -17.27 -2.98
N PHE A 142 -6.66 -17.91 -2.83
CA PHE A 142 -6.47 -19.05 -1.94
C PHE A 142 -6.62 -18.63 -0.47
N LYS A 143 -7.57 -19.25 0.24
CA LYS A 143 -7.78 -19.00 1.67
C LYS A 143 -6.88 -19.93 2.48
N LEU A 144 -5.77 -19.40 2.98
CA LEU A 144 -4.93 -20.12 3.95
C LEU A 144 -5.69 -20.30 5.28
N THR A 145 -5.96 -21.56 5.61
CA THR A 145 -6.60 -22.00 6.87
C THR A 145 -5.80 -23.18 7.44
N VAL A 146 -6.00 -23.49 8.73
CA VAL A 146 -5.37 -24.68 9.35
C VAL A 146 -5.70 -25.95 8.55
N ALA A 147 -6.95 -26.14 8.14
CA ALA A 147 -7.37 -27.31 7.38
C ALA A 147 -6.71 -27.41 5.99
N SER A 148 -6.63 -26.31 5.24
CA SER A 148 -5.98 -26.30 3.91
C SER A 148 -4.47 -26.47 4.00
N ALA A 149 -3.84 -25.88 5.02
CA ALA A 149 -2.43 -26.07 5.31
C ALA A 149 -2.12 -27.53 5.71
N THR A 150 -2.95 -28.14 6.56
CA THR A 150 -2.81 -29.56 6.93
C THR A 150 -2.97 -30.46 5.71
N ALA A 151 -4.02 -30.25 4.91
CA ALA A 151 -4.22 -31.02 3.67
C ALA A 151 -3.03 -30.87 2.70
N TRP A 152 -2.45 -29.67 2.61
CA TRP A 152 -1.27 -29.42 1.78
C TRP A 152 -0.02 -30.16 2.27
N ALA A 153 0.22 -30.14 3.59
CA ALA A 153 1.32 -30.88 4.19
C ALA A 153 1.13 -32.41 4.07
N GLU A 154 -0.10 -32.90 4.22
CA GLU A 154 -0.43 -34.33 4.05
C GLU A 154 -0.35 -34.79 2.60
N ALA A 155 -0.62 -33.89 1.64
CA ALA A 155 -0.38 -34.11 0.22
C ALA A 155 1.10 -34.03 -0.18
N GLY A 156 2.04 -33.97 0.77
CA GLY A 156 3.47 -33.92 0.46
C GLY A 156 3.91 -32.60 -0.18
N PHE A 157 3.25 -31.49 0.16
CA PHE A 157 3.50 -30.15 -0.37
C PHE A 157 3.20 -29.98 -1.88
N GLU A 158 2.39 -30.86 -2.47
CA GLU A 158 1.91 -30.71 -3.85
C GLU A 158 1.04 -29.45 -4.02
N LYS A 159 1.07 -28.84 -5.20
CA LYS A 159 0.32 -27.61 -5.47
C LYS A 159 -1.18 -27.82 -5.19
N PRO A 160 -1.79 -27.12 -4.21
CA PRO A 160 -3.21 -27.31 -3.90
C PRO A 160 -4.04 -26.85 -5.11
N ARG A 161 -4.94 -27.73 -5.58
CA ARG A 161 -5.84 -27.48 -6.73
C ARG A 161 -7.06 -26.67 -6.32
#